data_AF-A0A559QTP1-F1
#
_entry.id   AF-A0A559QTP1-F1
#
_cell.length_a   1.000
_cell.length_b   1.000
_cell.length_c   1.000
_cell.angle_alpha   90.00
_cell.angle_beta   90.00
_cell.angle_gamma   90.00
#
_symmetry.space_group_name_H-M   'P 1'
#
loop_
_entity.id
_entity.type
_entity.pdbx_description
1 polymer ?
#
loop_
_entity_poly.entity_id
_entity_poly.type
_entity_poly.pdbx_seq_one_letter_code
_entity_poly.pdbx_strand_id
1 'polypeptide(L)'
;MIEQFAKQLFTEINNKVSGLSNLDNNASTQVRAALEAGLRKLNLVTREEFDAQQAVLARTRAKLDELEQKLIELEQTSEKPQ
;
A
#
# COMPACT_ATOMS: atom_id res chain seq x y z
N MET A 1 0.42 -8.79 -0.63
CA MET A 1 1.13 -8.07 -1.71
C MET A 1 2.10 -7.02 -1.18
N ILE A 2 1.68 -6.01 -0.40
CA ILE A 2 2.62 -4.98 0.14
C ILE A 2 3.68 -5.59 1.07
N GLU A 3 3.28 -6.55 1.91
CA GLU A 3 4.21 -7.23 2.83
C GLU A 3 5.28 -8.06 2.08
N GLN A 4 4.91 -8.60 0.92
CA GLN A 4 5.78 -9.39 0.06
C GLN A 4 6.77 -8.49 -0.69
N PHE A 5 6.30 -7.34 -1.16
CA PHE A 5 7.12 -6.28 -1.72
C PHE A 5 8.12 -5.71 -0.69
N ALA A 6 7.67 -5.44 0.54
CA ALA A 6 8.54 -4.98 1.62
C ALA A 6 9.65 -6.01 1.93
N LYS A 7 9.31 -7.30 2.00
CA LYS A 7 10.29 -8.39 2.20
C LYS A 7 11.26 -8.52 1.02
N GLN A 8 10.78 -8.42 -0.22
CA GLN A 8 11.63 -8.48 -1.42
C GLN A 8 12.59 -7.29 -1.49
N LEU A 9 12.10 -6.07 -1.26
CA LEU A 9 12.94 -4.88 -1.19
C LEU A 9 13.98 -4.97 -0.08
N PHE A 10 13.57 -5.39 1.12
CA PHE A 10 14.48 -5.52 2.26
C PHE A 10 15.56 -6.57 1.98
N THR A 11 15.20 -7.68 1.34
CA THR A 11 16.15 -8.73 0.96
C THR A 11 17.14 -8.26 -0.11
N GLU A 12 16.66 -7.57 -1.14
CA GLU A 12 17.52 -7.02 -2.20
C GLU A 12 18.47 -5.94 -1.68
N ILE A 13 17.97 -5.05 -0.83
CA ILE A 13 18.78 -4.04 -0.16
C ILE A 13 19.80 -4.73 0.73
N ASN A 14 19.38 -5.63 1.64
CA ASN A 14 20.29 -6.30 2.55
C ASN A 14 21.37 -7.11 1.83
N ASN A 15 21.05 -7.77 0.72
CA ASN A 15 22.02 -8.50 -0.09
C ASN A 15 23.03 -7.56 -0.78
N LYS A 16 22.57 -6.42 -1.32
CA LYS A 16 23.46 -5.41 -1.91
C LYS A 16 24.30 -4.67 -0.87
N VAL A 17 23.77 -4.44 0.33
CA VAL A 17 24.45 -3.79 1.45
C VAL A 17 25.43 -4.73 2.16
N SER A 18 25.09 -6.02 2.31
CA SER A 18 25.97 -7.01 2.95
C SER A 18 27.24 -7.27 2.14
N GLY A 19 27.17 -7.18 0.81
CA GLY A 19 28.37 -7.18 -0.06
C GLY A 19 29.25 -5.93 0.13
N LEU A 20 28.70 -4.87 0.71
CA LEU A 20 29.38 -3.61 1.02
C LEU A 20 29.85 -3.53 2.49
N SER A 21 29.39 -4.42 3.37
CA SER A 21 29.82 -4.50 4.77
C SER A 21 31.30 -4.89 4.96
N ASN A 22 31.95 -5.37 3.90
CA ASN A 22 33.40 -5.61 3.86
C ASN A 22 34.20 -4.35 3.45
N LEU A 23 33.54 -3.23 3.18
CA LEU A 23 34.14 -1.94 2.85
C LEU A 23 34.02 -0.98 4.04
N ASP A 24 35.04 -0.13 4.23
CA ASP A 24 35.19 0.84 5.32
C ASP A 24 33.90 1.60 5.71
N ASN A 25 33.84 2.08 6.96
CA ASN A 25 32.71 2.85 7.52
C ASN A 25 32.17 3.97 6.60
N ASN A 26 33.02 4.57 5.75
CA ASN A 26 32.63 5.57 4.75
C ASN A 26 31.67 5.01 3.68
N ALA A 27 31.89 3.77 3.22
CA ALA A 27 31.04 3.12 2.22
C ALA A 27 29.62 2.88 2.76
N SER A 28 29.50 2.47 4.03
CA SER A 28 28.20 2.27 4.69
C SER A 28 27.35 3.55 4.71
N THR A 29 28.00 4.71 4.91
CA THR A 29 27.36 6.02 4.94
C THR A 29 26.89 6.43 3.54
N GLN A 30 27.71 6.18 2.51
CA GLN A 30 27.36 6.43 1.11
C GLN A 30 26.12 5.61 0.67
N VAL A 31 26.05 4.36 1.10
CA VAL A 31 24.95 3.43 0.81
C VAL A 31 23.65 3.90 1.46
N ARG A 32 23.71 4.32 2.72
CA ARG A 32 22.55 4.85 3.44
C ARG A 32 22.00 6.09 2.76
N ALA A 33 22.87 7.01 2.35
CA ALA A 33 22.48 8.20 1.59
C ALA A 33 21.85 7.86 0.23
N ALA A 34 22.38 6.86 -0.48
CA ALA A 34 21.80 6.38 -1.75
C ALA A 34 20.41 5.74 -1.56
N LEU A 35 20.21 5.00 -0.46
CA LEU A 35 18.91 4.42 -0.11
C LEU A 35 17.89 5.49 0.28
N GLU A 36 18.27 6.47 1.09
CA GLU A 36 17.39 7.59 1.44
C GLU A 36 17.02 8.42 0.20
N ALA A 37 17.97 8.65 -0.71
CA ALA A 37 17.71 9.32 -1.99
C ALA A 37 16.82 8.47 -2.92
N GLY A 38 16.98 7.15 -2.93
CA GLY A 38 16.16 6.22 -3.70
C GLY A 38 14.73 6.14 -3.18
N LEU A 39 14.55 6.03 -1.86
CA LEU A 39 13.24 6.04 -1.21
C LEU A 39 12.50 7.36 -1.45
N ARG A 40 13.21 8.49 -1.44
CA ARG A 40 12.64 9.81 -1.81
C ARG A 40 12.19 9.90 -3.27
N LYS A 41 12.77 9.11 -4.18
CA LYS A 41 12.37 9.06 -5.60
C LYS A 41 11.21 8.13 -5.87
N LEU A 42 10.93 7.18 -4.99
CA LEU A 42 9.67 6.47 -5.03
C LEU A 42 8.61 7.48 -4.61
N ASN A 43 7.53 7.64 -5.39
CA ASN A 43 6.40 8.52 -5.07
C ASN A 43 5.64 7.96 -3.84
N LEU A 44 6.30 7.94 -2.69
CA LEU A 44 5.78 7.41 -1.44
C LEU A 44 4.75 8.40 -0.92
N VAL A 45 3.55 7.90 -0.70
CA VAL A 45 2.55 8.63 0.09
C VAL A 45 2.88 8.48 1.56
N THR A 46 2.58 9.51 2.33
CA THR A 46 2.70 9.46 3.79
C THR A 46 1.77 8.40 4.36
N ARG A 47 2.09 7.93 5.57
CA ARG A 47 1.23 6.97 6.27
C ARG A 47 -0.18 7.52 6.50
N GLU A 48 -0.28 8.82 6.78
CA GLU A 48 -1.55 9.51 7.00
C GLU A 48 -2.41 9.56 5.72
N GLU A 49 -1.81 9.86 4.57
CA GLU A 49 -2.50 9.82 3.27
C GLU A 49 -2.98 8.42 2.91
N PHE A 50 -2.17 7.39 3.19
CA PHE A 50 -2.57 6.01 2.99
C PHE A 50 -3.77 5.63 3.87
N ASP A 51 -3.73 5.96 5.16
CA ASP A 51 -4.80 5.66 6.10
C ASP A 51 -6.10 6.43 5.73
N ALA A 52 -5.98 7.68 5.26
CA ALA A 52 -7.11 8.45 4.74
C ALA A 52 -7.76 7.78 3.51
N GLN A 53 -6.96 7.30 2.56
CA GLN A 53 -7.47 6.57 1.39
C GLN A 53 -8.17 5.25 1.78
N GLN A 54 -7.62 4.52 2.75
CA GLN A 54 -8.25 3.32 3.29
C GLN A 54 -9.62 3.63 3.90
N ALA A 55 -9.74 4.72 4.66
CA ALA A 55 -11.02 5.14 5.25
C ALA A 55 -12.07 5.50 4.19
N VAL A 56 -11.67 6.20 3.13
CA VAL A 56 -12.56 6.51 1.99
C VAL A 56 -13.03 5.23 1.31
N LEU A 57 -12.14 4.27 1.04
CA LEU A 57 -12.49 2.98 0.44
C LEU A 57 -13.46 2.19 1.33
N ALA A 58 -13.23 2.15 2.64
CA ALA A 58 -14.11 1.47 3.58
C ALA A 58 -15.52 2.08 3.57
N ARG A 59 -15.62 3.42 3.56
CA ARG A 59 -16.91 4.12 3.47
C ARG A 59 -17.62 3.83 2.14
N THR A 60 -16.89 3.84 1.03
CA THR A 60 -17.47 3.53 -0.29
C THR A 60 -18.00 2.12 -0.35
N ARG A 61 -17.29 1.13 0.22
CA ARG A 61 -17.77 -0.25 0.30
C ARG A 61 -19.05 -0.36 1.11
N ALA A 62 -19.09 0.24 2.30
CA ALA A 62 -20.30 0.25 3.12
C ALA A 62 -21.50 0.89 2.40
N LYS A 63 -21.25 1.96 1.61
CA LYS A 63 -22.29 2.60 0.82
C LYS A 63 -22.75 1.75 -0.36
N LEU A 64 -21.82 1.02 -0.98
CA LEU A 64 -22.13 0.06 -2.04
C LEU A 64 -23.06 -1.03 -1.50
N ASP A 65 -22.71 -1.63 -0.37
CA ASP A 65 -23.51 -2.67 0.28
C ASP A 65 -24.94 -2.17 0.61
N GLU A 66 -25.07 -0.94 1.12
CA GLU A 66 -26.38 -0.31 1.39
C GLU A 66 -27.21 -0.13 0.10
N LEU A 67 -26.56 0.27 -1.00
CA LEU A 67 -27.23 0.46 -2.29
C LEU A 67 -27.64 -0.87 -2.91
N GLU A 68 -26.81 -1.92 -2.79
CA GLU A 68 -27.14 -3.27 -3.23
C GLU A 68 -28.38 -3.81 -2.48
N GLN A 69 -28.46 -3.61 -1.17
CA GLN A 69 -29.65 -3.99 -0.40
C GLN A 69 -30.90 -3.25 -0.85
N LYS A 70 -30.80 -1.93 -1.05
CA LYS A 70 -31.91 -1.13 -1.59
C LYS A 70 -32.35 -1.57 -2.97
N LEU A 71 -31.41 -1.96 -3.82
CA LEU A 71 -31.71 -2.47 -5.15
C LEU A 71 -32.50 -3.78 -5.06
N ILE A 72 -32.07 -4.72 -4.21
CA ILE A 72 -32.79 -5.98 -3.97
C ILE A 72 -34.22 -5.73 -3.47
N GLU A 73 -34.41 -4.82 -2.51
CA GLU A 73 -35.74 -4.47 -1.99
C GLU A 73 -36.65 -3.91 -3.10
N LEU A 74 -36.10 -3.07 -3.98
CA LEU A 74 -36.83 -2.48 -5.10
C LEU A 74 -37.15 -3.51 -6.19
N GLU A 75 -36.21 -4.39 -6.52
CA GLU A 75 -36.42 -5.49 -7.47
C GLU A 75 -37.51 -6.44 -6.97
N GLN A 76 -37.49 -6.83 -5.69
CA GLN A 76 -38.52 -7.66 -5.06
C GLN A 76 -39.90 -7.01 -5.02
N THR A 77 -39.96 -5.68 -4.89
CA THR A 77 -41.22 -4.93 -4.94
C THR A 77 -41.76 -4.82 -6.36
N SER A 78 -40.87 -4.77 -7.36
CA SER A 78 -41.21 -4.63 -8.78
C SER A 78 -41.58 -5.96 -9.44
N GLU A 79 -41.08 -7.10 -8.93
CA GLU A 79 -41.38 -8.45 -9.42
C GLU A 79 -42.66 -9.07 -8.83
N LYS A 80 -43.34 -8.40 -7.88
CA LYS A 80 -44.66 -8.88 -7.42
C LYS A 80 -45.67 -8.69 -8.56
N PRO A 81 -46.24 -9.77 -9.13
CA PRO A 81 -47.34 -9.64 -10.07
C PRO A 81 -48.56 -9.12 -9.30
N GLN A 82 -49.18 -8.06 -9.80
CA GLN A 82 -50.59 -7.78 -9.53
C GLN A 82 -51.45 -8.89 -10.13
#